data_AF-A0A368FCL6-F1
#
_entry.id   AF-A0A368FCL6-F1
#
_cell.length_a   1.000
_cell.length_b   1.000
_cell.length_c   1.000
_cell.angle_alpha   90.00
_cell.angle_beta   90.00
_cell.angle_gamma   90.00
#
_symmetry.space_group_name_H-M   'P 1'
#
loop_
_entity.id
_entity.type
_entity.pdbx_description
1 polymer ?
#
loop_
_entity_poly.entity_id
_entity_poly.type
_entity_poly.pdbx_seq_one_letter_code
_entity_poly.pdbx_strand_id
1 'polypeptide(L)'
;MGTRAVSTYWDCTVENIAHTEAAKCPGTAPNVAGYGVSFDNPNQADLYEAGNANEICASCTRPTDCINALCNEPSPAVVPTGTQCQQNQNTKTLMTDELRDQALNMHNYYRRLLASGWAKDAKLIYAKPSSAMPALTYDCNLENTIMTHLKDCAGTAATTNKAENFVAYGNYQSERADVFSKVVEQWWSPLADIGNENNLYSDSNPAALKTYINMAHKSATSVGCGVQLCPRLGQTLVQCAYEGVPIIADDDPIYPVGKPCSKCKDLPATSKCSALGGLCVA
;
A
#
# COMPACT_ATOMS: atom_id res chain seq x y z
N MET A 1 1.48 -11.06 45.17
CA MET A 1 0.55 -11.68 44.20
C MET A 1 1.13 -11.41 42.82
N GLY A 2 1.56 -12.46 42.11
CA GLY A 2 2.08 -12.35 40.74
C GLY A 2 1.02 -12.84 39.76
N THR A 3 0.89 -12.17 38.63
CA THR A 3 -0.17 -12.37 37.65
C THR A 3 0.44 -12.98 36.38
N ARG A 4 -0.03 -14.15 35.92
CA ARG A 4 0.49 -14.83 34.71
C ARG A 4 -0.14 -14.25 33.44
N ALA A 5 0.30 -13.09 32.97
CA ALA A 5 -0.19 -12.56 31.69
C ALA A 5 0.47 -13.28 30.50
N VAL A 6 -0.32 -13.79 29.57
CA VAL A 6 0.16 -14.20 28.24
C VAL A 6 0.46 -12.93 27.45
N SER A 7 1.64 -12.88 26.80
CA SER A 7 1.99 -11.80 25.87
C SER A 7 0.88 -11.60 24.84
N THR A 8 0.34 -10.39 24.73
CA THR A 8 -0.56 -10.04 23.61
C THR A 8 0.25 -10.06 22.32
N TYR A 9 -0.03 -11.03 21.46
CA TYR A 9 0.63 -11.16 20.16
C TYR A 9 -0.28 -10.66 19.04
N TRP A 10 0.33 -10.24 17.94
CA TRP A 10 -0.39 -9.90 16.72
C TRP A 10 -0.93 -11.18 16.08
N ASP A 11 -2.25 -11.32 15.99
CA ASP A 11 -2.91 -12.46 15.36
C ASP A 11 -3.32 -12.09 13.93
N CYS A 12 -2.63 -12.66 12.94
CA CYS A 12 -2.90 -12.45 11.52
C CYS A 12 -4.34 -12.83 11.12
N THR A 13 -5.00 -13.71 11.88
CA THR A 13 -6.41 -14.07 11.69
C THR A 13 -7.31 -12.91 12.07
N VAL A 14 -7.03 -12.28 13.20
CA VAL A 14 -7.75 -11.09 13.68
C VAL A 14 -7.55 -9.92 12.72
N GLU A 15 -6.32 -9.73 12.26
CA GLU A 15 -6.00 -8.72 11.25
C GLU A 15 -6.76 -8.96 9.94
N ASN A 16 -6.76 -10.18 9.40
CA ASN A 16 -7.46 -10.48 8.15
C ASN A 16 -8.97 -10.28 8.26
N ILE A 17 -9.55 -10.59 9.42
CA ILE A 17 -10.96 -10.33 9.70
C ILE A 17 -11.23 -8.83 9.81
N ALA A 18 -10.39 -8.09 10.53
CA ALA A 18 -10.47 -6.64 10.62
C ALA A 18 -10.34 -5.98 9.24
N HIS A 19 -9.43 -6.46 8.39
CA HIS A 19 -9.25 -6.01 7.02
C HIS A 19 -10.49 -6.31 6.15
N THR A 20 -11.06 -7.52 6.28
CA THR A 20 -12.28 -7.92 5.59
C THR A 20 -13.48 -7.06 5.99
N GLU A 21 -13.63 -6.73 7.26
CA GLU A 21 -14.70 -5.84 7.73
C GLU A 21 -14.44 -4.38 7.34
N ALA A 22 -13.20 -3.91 7.41
CA ALA A 22 -12.82 -2.56 6.98
C ALA A 22 -13.09 -2.35 5.48
N ALA A 23 -12.86 -3.36 4.65
CA ALA A 23 -13.17 -3.32 3.21
C ALA A 23 -14.66 -3.08 2.91
N LYS A 24 -15.55 -3.43 3.84
CA LYS A 24 -17.00 -3.18 3.71
C LYS A 24 -17.40 -1.73 4.01
N CYS A 25 -16.48 -0.91 4.54
CA CYS A 25 -16.71 0.48 4.94
C CYS A 25 -18.00 0.68 5.78
N PRO A 26 -18.19 -0.06 6.90
CA PRO A 26 -19.40 0.06 7.69
C PRO A 26 -19.49 1.43 8.38
N GLY A 27 -20.69 2.02 8.43
CA GLY A 27 -20.94 3.31 9.09
C GLY A 27 -20.89 3.26 10.62
N THR A 28 -20.69 2.07 11.19
CA THR A 28 -20.48 1.81 12.61
C THR A 28 -19.34 0.80 12.74
N ALA A 29 -18.52 0.92 13.79
CA ALA A 29 -17.49 -0.07 14.06
C ALA A 29 -18.14 -1.47 14.11
N PRO A 30 -17.59 -2.48 13.39
CA PRO A 30 -18.09 -3.83 13.49
C PRO A 30 -17.99 -4.30 14.95
N ASN A 31 -18.99 -5.04 15.41
CA ASN A 31 -18.96 -5.58 16.76
C ASN A 31 -17.91 -6.69 16.81
N VAL A 32 -16.69 -6.33 17.23
CA VAL A 32 -15.53 -7.24 17.34
C VAL A 32 -15.65 -8.11 18.61
N ALA A 33 -16.86 -8.55 18.94
CA ALA A 33 -17.11 -9.41 20.09
C ALA A 33 -16.53 -10.80 19.81
N GLY A 34 -15.25 -10.98 20.17
CA GLY A 34 -14.58 -12.28 20.14
C GLY A 34 -13.10 -12.26 19.76
N TYR A 35 -12.56 -11.15 19.27
CA TYR A 35 -11.13 -11.08 18.89
C TYR A 35 -10.35 -10.27 19.92
N GLY A 36 -9.72 -10.99 20.83
CA GLY A 36 -9.37 -10.50 22.15
C GLY A 36 -10.56 -10.72 23.09
N VAL A 37 -10.33 -11.48 24.17
CA VAL A 37 -11.24 -11.66 25.30
C VAL A 37 -12.07 -10.40 25.58
N SER A 38 -13.33 -10.41 25.15
CA SER A 38 -14.29 -9.35 25.41
C SER A 38 -14.56 -9.29 26.91
N PHE A 39 -14.54 -8.07 27.46
CA PHE A 39 -14.77 -7.77 28.88
C PHE A 39 -16.20 -8.05 29.37
N ASP A 40 -17.11 -8.55 28.51
CA ASP A 40 -18.54 -8.67 28.81
C ASP A 40 -19.11 -10.09 28.71
N ASN A 41 -18.31 -11.15 28.97
CA ASN A 41 -18.84 -12.52 29.06
C ASN A 41 -18.91 -13.02 30.52
N PRO A 42 -20.10 -13.39 31.06
CA PRO A 42 -20.25 -13.86 32.44
C PRO A 42 -19.63 -15.24 32.72
N ASN A 43 -19.16 -15.97 31.71
CA ASN A 43 -18.58 -17.31 31.83
C ASN A 43 -17.05 -17.27 31.75
N GLN A 44 -16.43 -16.48 32.63
CA GLN A 44 -14.99 -16.22 32.62
C GLN A 44 -14.20 -17.48 33.04
N ALA A 45 -13.51 -18.12 32.09
CA ALA A 45 -12.26 -18.80 32.41
C ALA A 45 -11.25 -17.70 32.78
N ASP A 46 -10.45 -17.92 33.83
CA ASP A 46 -9.48 -16.92 34.27
C ASP A 46 -8.55 -16.53 33.11
N LEU A 47 -8.37 -15.21 32.91
CA LEU A 47 -7.46 -14.65 31.90
C LEU A 47 -6.01 -15.09 32.10
N TYR A 48 -5.70 -15.47 33.33
CA TYR A 48 -4.41 -15.94 33.79
C TYR A 48 -4.63 -16.88 34.97
N GLU A 49 -3.78 -17.89 35.10
CA GLU A 49 -3.76 -18.68 36.33
C GLU A 49 -3.04 -17.89 37.43
N ALA A 50 -3.69 -17.69 38.57
CA ALA A 50 -3.04 -17.09 39.73
C ALA A 50 -1.97 -18.05 40.27
N GLY A 51 -0.73 -17.56 40.37
CA GLY A 51 0.43 -18.37 40.79
C GLY A 51 1.38 -17.61 41.72
N ASN A 52 2.26 -18.36 42.38
CA ASN A 52 3.37 -17.79 43.14
C ASN A 52 4.37 -17.18 42.16
N ALA A 53 4.78 -15.92 42.39
CA ALA A 53 5.74 -15.20 41.55
C ALA A 53 7.06 -15.99 41.35
N ASN A 54 7.43 -16.81 42.33
CA ASN A 54 8.65 -17.63 42.29
C ASN A 54 8.50 -18.94 41.51
N GLU A 55 7.27 -19.33 41.14
CA GLU A 55 6.94 -20.59 40.46
C GLU A 55 6.43 -20.37 39.03
N ILE A 56 6.07 -19.13 38.66
CA ILE A 56 5.55 -18.80 37.33
C ILE A 56 6.50 -19.25 36.21
N CYS A 57 7.81 -19.08 36.38
CA CYS A 57 8.79 -19.48 35.35
C CYS A 57 8.90 -21.00 35.15
N ALA A 58 8.50 -21.82 36.14
CA ALA A 58 8.48 -23.27 36.01
C ALA A 58 7.33 -23.77 35.13
N SER A 59 6.34 -22.90 34.88
CA SER A 59 5.19 -23.19 34.00
C SER A 59 5.42 -22.84 32.52
N CYS A 60 6.55 -22.20 32.18
CA CYS A 60 6.93 -21.94 30.79
C CYS A 60 7.44 -23.22 30.13
N THR A 61 7.26 -23.36 28.81
CA THR A 61 7.76 -24.51 28.04
C THR A 61 9.28 -24.65 28.18
N ARG A 62 9.99 -23.53 28.36
CA ARG A 62 11.41 -23.47 28.70
C ARG A 62 11.64 -22.46 29.83
N PRO A 63 12.09 -22.89 31.03
CA PRO A 63 12.32 -21.99 32.17
C PRO A 63 13.35 -20.88 31.91
N THR A 64 14.28 -21.10 30.96
CA THR A 64 15.29 -20.11 30.54
C THR A 64 14.70 -18.93 29.77
N ASP A 65 13.49 -19.09 29.24
CA ASP A 65 12.83 -18.10 28.40
C ASP A 65 11.86 -17.25 29.26
N CYS A 66 12.01 -17.27 30.59
CA CYS A 66 11.22 -16.47 31.50
C CYS A 66 11.92 -15.16 31.85
N ILE A 67 11.29 -14.02 31.54
CA ILE A 67 11.80 -12.68 31.86
C ILE A 67 10.78 -12.00 32.77
N ASN A 68 11.18 -11.66 34.01
CA ASN A 68 10.32 -10.96 34.99
C ASN A 68 8.94 -11.62 35.18
N ALA A 69 8.89 -12.96 35.32
CA ALA A 69 7.66 -13.74 35.44
C ALA A 69 6.73 -13.69 34.20
N LEU A 70 7.28 -13.41 33.01
CA LEU A 70 6.63 -13.62 31.71
C LEU A 70 7.35 -14.71 30.91
N CYS A 71 6.60 -15.66 30.37
CA CYS A 71 7.15 -16.62 29.40
C CYS A 71 7.37 -15.89 28.07
N ASN A 72 8.63 -15.65 27.73
CA ASN A 72 9.07 -15.10 26.45
C ASN A 72 9.22 -16.23 25.43
N GLU A 73 8.09 -16.83 25.06
CA GLU A 73 8.08 -17.86 24.03
C GLU A 73 8.01 -17.19 22.65
N PRO A 74 9.03 -17.36 21.78
CA PRO A 74 8.92 -16.88 20.42
C PRO A 74 7.78 -17.66 19.74
N SER A 75 6.69 -16.96 19.41
CA SER A 75 5.67 -17.53 18.53
C SER A 75 6.37 -17.98 17.24
N PRO A 76 6.04 -19.16 16.68
CA PRO A 76 6.42 -19.42 15.31
C PRO A 76 5.87 -18.25 14.49
N ALA A 77 6.75 -17.55 13.77
CA ALA A 77 6.33 -16.51 12.84
C ALA A 77 5.42 -17.19 11.81
N VAL A 78 4.11 -17.01 11.95
CA VAL A 78 3.16 -17.43 10.92
C VAL A 78 3.35 -16.41 9.80
N VAL A 79 4.23 -16.75 8.85
CA VAL A 79 4.38 -15.97 7.63
C VAL A 79 3.00 -15.93 6.98
N PRO A 80 2.39 -14.74 6.81
CA PRO A 80 1.08 -14.64 6.17
C PRO A 80 1.15 -15.35 4.83
N THR A 81 0.28 -16.32 4.60
CA THR A 81 0.19 -16.99 3.31
C THR A 81 -0.34 -15.99 2.30
N GLY A 82 0.54 -15.45 1.45
CA GLY A 82 0.16 -14.55 0.37
C GLY A 82 -0.88 -15.23 -0.51
N THR A 83 -1.94 -14.49 -0.85
CA THR A 83 -3.08 -14.89 -1.66
C THR A 83 -3.09 -14.19 -3.01
N GLN A 84 -2.40 -13.05 -3.14
CA GLN A 84 -2.30 -12.29 -4.39
C GLN A 84 -1.14 -12.78 -5.25
N CYS A 85 -1.26 -12.58 -6.57
CA CYS A 85 -0.22 -12.87 -7.56
C CYS A 85 0.39 -14.28 -7.49
N GLN A 86 -0.40 -15.28 -7.11
CA GLN A 86 0.04 -16.67 -6.92
C GLN A 86 0.59 -17.33 -8.19
N GLN A 87 0.21 -16.82 -9.36
CA GLN A 87 0.72 -17.29 -10.65
C GLN A 87 2.22 -16.99 -10.84
N ASN A 88 2.79 -16.03 -10.13
CA ASN A 88 4.17 -15.59 -10.28
C ASN A 88 5.15 -16.43 -9.44
N GLN A 89 5.26 -17.73 -9.72
CA GLN A 89 5.97 -18.68 -8.83
C GLN A 89 7.38 -18.25 -8.40
N ASN A 90 8.12 -17.56 -9.28
CA ASN A 90 9.51 -17.15 -9.03
C ASN A 90 9.67 -15.83 -8.26
N THR A 91 8.60 -15.04 -8.16
CA THR A 91 8.65 -13.68 -7.56
C THR A 91 7.55 -13.46 -6.50
N LYS A 92 6.62 -14.41 -6.32
CA LYS A 92 5.46 -14.30 -5.42
C LYS A 92 5.81 -14.01 -3.96
N THR A 93 6.98 -14.47 -3.49
CA THR A 93 7.48 -14.20 -2.12
C THR A 93 8.34 -12.95 -2.04
N LEU A 94 8.78 -12.42 -3.20
CA LEU A 94 9.56 -11.20 -3.24
C LEU A 94 8.67 -9.98 -3.04
N MET A 95 7.42 -9.96 -3.52
CA MET A 95 6.43 -8.94 -3.13
C MET A 95 5.39 -9.57 -2.21
N THR A 96 5.15 -8.99 -1.03
CA THR A 96 4.12 -9.44 -0.09
C THR A 96 2.76 -8.84 -0.46
N ASP A 97 1.66 -9.46 -0.05
CA ASP A 97 0.31 -8.91 -0.27
C ASP A 97 0.18 -7.51 0.36
N GLU A 98 0.77 -7.29 1.54
CA GLU A 98 0.84 -5.98 2.18
C GLU A 98 1.48 -4.91 1.27
N LEU A 99 2.61 -5.21 0.63
CA LEU A 99 3.26 -4.27 -0.29
C LEU A 99 2.42 -4.01 -1.55
N ARG A 100 1.67 -5.02 -2.03
CA ARG A 100 0.76 -4.89 -3.18
C ARG A 100 -0.42 -3.99 -2.82
N ASP A 101 -1.03 -4.23 -1.66
CA ASP A 101 -2.13 -3.43 -1.14
C ASP A 101 -1.67 -2.00 -0.86
N GLN A 102 -0.48 -1.83 -0.27
CA GLN A 102 0.12 -0.52 -0.07
C GLN A 102 0.32 0.21 -1.41
N ALA A 103 0.86 -0.47 -2.42
CA ALA A 103 1.03 0.10 -3.76
C ALA A 103 -0.30 0.59 -4.31
N LEU A 104 -1.30 -0.28 -4.35
CA LEU A 104 -2.60 0.02 -4.92
C LEU A 104 -3.32 1.14 -4.15
N ASN A 105 -3.33 1.04 -2.83
CA ASN A 105 -4.05 1.96 -1.95
C ASN A 105 -3.42 3.35 -1.96
N MET A 106 -2.09 3.48 -1.94
CA MET A 106 -1.45 4.79 -2.01
C MET A 106 -1.67 5.47 -3.36
N HIS A 107 -1.58 4.74 -4.47
CA HIS A 107 -1.86 5.31 -5.79
C HIS A 107 -3.32 5.77 -5.90
N ASN A 108 -4.27 4.93 -5.49
CA ASN A 108 -5.69 5.28 -5.52
C ASN A 108 -6.04 6.39 -4.51
N TYR A 109 -5.37 6.46 -3.36
CA TYR A 109 -5.49 7.57 -2.42
C TYR A 109 -5.12 8.90 -3.08
N TYR A 110 -3.94 8.98 -3.71
CA TYR A 110 -3.50 10.20 -4.37
C TYR A 110 -4.37 10.58 -5.58
N ARG A 111 -4.75 9.60 -6.40
CA ARG A 111 -5.70 9.82 -7.50
C ARG A 111 -7.06 10.32 -7.01
N ARG A 112 -7.56 9.80 -5.88
CA ARG A 112 -8.79 10.30 -5.24
C ARG A 112 -8.60 11.73 -4.72
N LEU A 113 -7.49 12.00 -4.04
CA LEU A 113 -7.15 13.32 -3.51
C LEU A 113 -7.14 14.37 -4.62
N LEU A 114 -6.53 14.03 -5.77
CA LEU A 114 -6.55 14.85 -6.98
C LEU A 114 -7.95 15.02 -7.55
N ALA A 115 -8.64 13.91 -7.79
CA ALA A 115 -9.93 13.93 -8.46
C ALA A 115 -11.01 14.66 -7.67
N SER A 116 -10.92 14.66 -6.34
CA SER A 116 -11.81 15.40 -5.44
C SER A 116 -11.45 16.87 -5.27
N GLY A 117 -10.31 17.33 -5.80
CA GLY A 117 -9.85 18.73 -5.72
C GLY A 117 -9.13 19.08 -4.43
N TRP A 118 -8.60 18.09 -3.69
CA TRP A 118 -7.87 18.28 -2.44
C TRP A 118 -6.36 18.11 -2.57
N ALA A 119 -5.86 17.74 -3.75
CA ALA A 119 -4.42 17.65 -3.99
C ALA A 119 -3.83 19.06 -4.10
N LYS A 120 -2.85 19.36 -3.25
CA LYS A 120 -2.15 20.65 -3.27
C LYS A 120 -1.42 20.83 -4.59
N ASP A 121 -1.48 22.04 -5.14
CA ASP A 121 -0.76 22.46 -6.34
C ASP A 121 -0.03 23.78 -6.05
N ALA A 122 1.27 23.85 -6.33
CA ALA A 122 2.08 25.03 -6.02
C ALA A 122 1.60 26.32 -6.74
N LYS A 123 0.94 26.18 -7.89
CA LYS A 123 0.49 27.28 -8.74
C LYS A 123 -0.98 27.63 -8.53
N LEU A 124 -1.81 26.69 -8.08
CA LEU A 124 -3.27 26.87 -7.91
C LEU A 124 -3.78 26.76 -6.45
N ILE A 125 -2.89 26.53 -5.48
CA ILE A 125 -3.21 26.08 -4.11
C ILE A 125 -3.74 24.64 -4.10
N TYR A 126 -4.77 24.34 -4.91
CA TYR A 126 -5.27 22.99 -5.15
C TYR A 126 -5.43 22.73 -6.66
N ALA A 127 -5.08 21.52 -7.09
CA ALA A 127 -5.26 21.09 -8.47
C ALA A 127 -6.74 21.04 -8.86
N LYS A 128 -7.02 21.26 -10.15
CA LYS A 128 -8.38 21.18 -10.70
C LYS A 128 -8.94 19.76 -10.50
N PRO A 129 -10.18 19.57 -10.02
CA PRO A 129 -10.75 18.24 -9.81
C PRO A 129 -10.97 17.50 -11.14
N SER A 130 -11.01 16.17 -11.08
CA SER A 130 -11.23 15.31 -12.24
C SER A 130 -12.69 14.87 -12.33
N SER A 131 -13.28 14.98 -13.51
CA SER A 131 -14.64 14.53 -13.80
C SER A 131 -14.77 13.01 -13.98
N ALA A 132 -13.67 12.34 -14.35
CA ALA A 132 -13.62 10.91 -14.57
C ALA A 132 -12.20 10.38 -14.34
N MET A 133 -11.88 10.03 -13.09
CA MET A 133 -10.59 9.43 -12.71
C MET A 133 -10.79 7.93 -12.43
N PRO A 134 -10.27 7.01 -13.25
CA PRO A 134 -10.42 5.58 -12.96
C PRO A 134 -9.61 5.17 -11.74
N ALA A 135 -10.20 4.33 -10.89
CA ALA A 135 -9.47 3.57 -9.89
C ALA A 135 -8.55 2.57 -10.59
N LEU A 136 -7.30 2.49 -10.14
CA LEU A 136 -6.36 1.47 -10.60
C LEU A 136 -6.72 0.12 -9.98
N THR A 137 -6.42 -0.96 -10.71
CA THR A 137 -6.30 -2.33 -10.18
C THR A 137 -4.83 -2.72 -10.04
N TYR A 138 -4.53 -3.78 -9.29
CA TYR A 138 -3.17 -4.29 -9.18
C TYR A 138 -2.84 -5.27 -10.32
N ASP A 139 -1.68 -5.08 -10.96
CA ASP A 139 -1.22 -5.88 -12.09
C ASP A 139 -0.03 -6.75 -11.71
N CYS A 140 -0.32 -8.03 -11.47
CA CYS A 140 0.69 -9.02 -11.14
C CYS A 140 1.66 -9.32 -12.30
N ASN A 141 1.28 -9.11 -13.56
CA ASN A 141 2.19 -9.36 -14.68
C ASN A 141 3.25 -8.27 -14.76
N LEU A 142 2.85 -7.01 -14.55
CA LEU A 142 3.79 -5.88 -14.44
C LEU A 142 4.72 -6.06 -13.23
N GLU A 143 4.17 -6.43 -12.06
CA GLU A 143 4.98 -6.78 -10.88
C GLU A 143 6.02 -7.85 -11.24
N ASN A 144 5.61 -8.94 -11.90
CA ASN A 144 6.52 -10.05 -12.20
C ASN A 144 7.67 -9.61 -13.11
N THR A 145 7.38 -8.82 -14.14
CA THR A 145 8.38 -8.25 -15.05
C THR A 145 9.40 -7.41 -14.27
N ILE A 146 8.91 -6.52 -13.40
CA ILE A 146 9.77 -5.65 -12.58
C ILE A 146 10.61 -6.47 -11.61
N MET A 147 9.99 -7.35 -10.81
CA MET A 147 10.67 -8.11 -9.77
C MET A 147 11.67 -9.13 -10.32
N THR A 148 11.44 -9.64 -11.53
CA THR A 148 12.40 -10.51 -12.22
C THR A 148 13.74 -9.80 -12.47
N HIS A 149 13.72 -8.49 -12.68
CA HIS A 149 14.93 -7.68 -12.87
C HIS A 149 15.46 -7.13 -11.53
N LEU A 150 14.60 -6.55 -10.70
CA LEU A 150 15.04 -5.89 -9.46
C LEU A 150 15.72 -6.85 -8.49
N LYS A 151 15.30 -8.13 -8.43
CA LYS A 151 15.90 -9.15 -7.54
C LYS A 151 17.41 -9.28 -7.70
N ASP A 152 17.94 -9.00 -8.89
CA ASP A 152 19.36 -9.11 -9.19
C ASP A 152 20.15 -7.89 -8.71
N CYS A 153 19.47 -6.86 -8.20
CA CYS A 153 20.06 -5.65 -7.63
C CYS A 153 21.03 -4.93 -8.56
N ALA A 154 20.72 -4.84 -9.85
CA ALA A 154 21.58 -4.21 -10.87
C ALA A 154 21.66 -2.67 -10.76
N GLY A 155 20.80 -2.05 -9.95
CA GLY A 155 20.76 -0.59 -9.76
C GLY A 155 20.01 0.17 -10.86
N THR A 156 19.33 -0.55 -11.76
CA THR A 156 18.61 0.00 -12.91
C THR A 156 17.15 -0.44 -12.90
N ALA A 157 16.30 0.33 -13.60
CA ALA A 157 14.91 -0.03 -13.85
C ALA A 157 14.80 -1.27 -14.75
N ALA A 158 13.74 -2.05 -14.56
CA ALA A 158 13.31 -3.08 -15.49
C ALA A 158 12.67 -2.44 -16.73
N THR A 159 12.88 -3.01 -17.91
CA THR A 159 12.17 -2.54 -19.12
C THR A 159 10.76 -3.09 -19.15
N THR A 160 9.75 -2.24 -18.88
CA THR A 160 8.34 -2.63 -18.92
C THR A 160 7.65 -2.29 -20.25
N ASN A 161 8.22 -1.38 -21.04
CA ASN A 161 7.56 -0.75 -22.20
C ASN A 161 6.22 -0.08 -21.85
N LYS A 162 6.08 0.39 -20.61
CA LYS A 162 4.92 1.12 -20.08
C LYS A 162 5.40 2.44 -19.49
N ALA A 163 4.46 3.32 -19.17
CA ALA A 163 4.76 4.46 -18.31
C ALA A 163 5.22 3.92 -16.94
N GLU A 164 6.31 4.46 -16.41
CA GLU A 164 6.93 3.93 -15.20
C GLU A 164 7.61 5.01 -14.38
N ASN A 165 7.68 4.76 -13.08
CA ASN A 165 8.50 5.50 -12.15
C ASN A 165 9.53 4.53 -11.54
N PHE A 166 10.79 4.98 -11.46
CA PHE A 166 11.88 4.22 -10.85
C PHE A 166 12.73 5.11 -9.95
N VAL A 167 13.20 4.56 -8.85
CA VAL A 167 14.22 5.19 -8.01
C VAL A 167 15.12 4.13 -7.37
N ALA A 168 16.42 4.44 -7.31
CA ALA A 168 17.37 3.76 -6.46
C ALA A 168 17.50 4.55 -5.15
N TYR A 169 16.66 4.22 -4.17
CA TYR A 169 16.53 4.97 -2.93
C TYR A 169 17.67 4.65 -1.96
N GLY A 170 18.35 5.67 -1.43
CA GLY A 170 19.55 5.55 -0.59
C GLY A 170 19.32 5.03 0.83
N ASN A 171 18.43 4.06 1.02
CA ASN A 171 18.16 3.41 2.31
C ASN A 171 17.77 1.96 2.08
N TYR A 172 18.62 1.02 2.54
CA TYR A 172 18.37 -0.42 2.51
C TYR A 172 18.15 -1.03 3.91
N GLN A 173 18.31 -0.23 4.97
CA GLN A 173 18.26 -0.68 6.36
C GLN A 173 16.84 -0.59 6.94
N SER A 174 16.03 0.34 6.44
CA SER A 174 14.61 0.43 6.81
C SER A 174 13.78 -0.67 6.13
N GLU A 175 12.61 -0.92 6.70
CA GLU A 175 11.64 -1.85 6.14
C GLU A 175 11.19 -1.42 4.74
N ARG A 176 10.87 -2.41 3.91
CA ARG A 176 10.46 -2.17 2.52
C ARG A 176 9.21 -1.32 2.42
N ALA A 177 8.23 -1.56 3.30
CA ALA A 177 6.99 -0.80 3.34
C ALA A 177 7.23 0.68 3.67
N ASP A 178 8.12 0.98 4.63
CA ASP A 178 8.50 2.35 5.00
C ASP A 178 9.24 3.08 3.88
N VAL A 179 10.15 2.39 3.20
CA VAL A 179 10.85 2.98 2.05
C VAL A 179 9.85 3.24 0.92
N PHE A 180 8.96 2.28 0.68
CA PHE A 180 8.01 2.37 -0.42
C PHE A 180 7.00 3.51 -0.22
N SER A 181 6.46 3.70 0.99
CA SER A 181 5.56 4.82 1.27
C SER A 181 6.20 6.17 0.96
N LYS A 182 7.45 6.36 1.42
CA LYS A 182 8.24 7.58 1.17
C LYS A 182 8.48 7.79 -0.32
N VAL A 183 8.76 6.73 -1.07
CA VAL A 183 8.99 6.83 -2.52
C VAL A 183 7.71 7.21 -3.27
N VAL A 184 6.56 6.63 -2.92
CA VAL A 184 5.28 6.98 -3.57
C VAL A 184 4.89 8.42 -3.23
N GLU A 185 5.11 8.87 -2.00
CA GLU A 185 4.96 10.28 -1.62
C GLU A 185 5.92 11.19 -2.39
N GLN A 186 7.20 10.81 -2.50
CA GLN A 186 8.19 11.54 -3.29
C GLN A 186 7.76 11.67 -4.76
N TRP A 187 7.22 10.62 -5.37
CA TRP A 187 6.75 10.69 -6.76
C TRP A 187 5.53 11.59 -6.95
N TRP A 188 4.70 11.74 -5.92
CA TRP A 188 3.52 12.60 -5.95
C TRP A 188 3.80 14.07 -5.60
N SER A 189 4.74 14.31 -4.68
CA SER A 189 5.14 15.64 -4.17
C SER A 189 5.38 16.74 -5.22
N PRO A 190 5.84 16.46 -6.46
CA PRO A 190 6.10 17.49 -7.46
C PRO A 190 4.87 18.32 -7.83
N LEU A 191 3.65 17.79 -7.67
CA LEU A 191 2.44 18.60 -7.84
C LEU A 191 2.38 19.72 -6.78
N ALA A 192 2.66 19.41 -5.52
CA ALA A 192 2.62 20.38 -4.43
C ALA A 192 3.83 21.33 -4.43
N ASP A 193 4.98 20.87 -4.94
CA ASP A 193 6.24 21.64 -4.90
C ASP A 193 6.45 22.50 -6.16
N ILE A 194 6.03 22.01 -7.34
CA ILE A 194 6.26 22.65 -8.64
C ILE A 194 4.95 23.16 -9.26
N GLY A 195 3.87 22.37 -9.14
CA GLY A 195 2.54 22.69 -9.67
C GLY A 195 2.38 22.50 -11.18
N ASN A 196 1.15 22.20 -11.61
CA ASN A 196 0.76 22.06 -13.00
C ASN A 196 -0.62 22.73 -13.23
N GLU A 197 -0.61 24.06 -13.33
CA GLU A 197 -1.80 24.89 -13.42
C GLU A 197 -2.74 24.53 -14.59
N ASN A 198 -2.17 24.10 -15.71
CA ASN A 198 -2.93 23.82 -16.93
C ASN A 198 -3.36 22.36 -17.00
N ASN A 199 -2.85 21.48 -16.12
CA ASN A 199 -3.10 20.05 -16.16
C ASN A 199 -2.73 19.42 -17.53
N LEU A 200 -1.64 19.92 -18.12
CA LEU A 200 -1.15 19.46 -19.41
C LEU A 200 0.19 18.77 -19.26
N TYR A 201 0.45 17.80 -20.13
CA TYR A 201 1.78 17.26 -20.33
C TYR A 201 2.60 18.18 -21.26
N SER A 202 3.89 18.25 -21.01
CA SER A 202 4.89 18.79 -21.92
C SER A 202 6.19 18.01 -21.73
N ASP A 203 6.92 17.77 -22.80
CA ASP A 203 8.23 17.15 -22.79
C ASP A 203 9.24 17.98 -21.99
N SER A 204 9.02 19.30 -21.94
CA SER A 204 9.77 20.26 -21.13
C SER A 204 9.49 20.17 -19.62
N ASN A 205 8.48 19.40 -19.20
CA ASN A 205 8.21 19.19 -17.78
C ASN A 205 9.44 18.61 -17.08
N PRO A 206 9.80 19.12 -15.88
CA PRO A 206 10.88 18.55 -15.09
C PRO A 206 10.68 17.05 -14.88
N ALA A 207 11.76 16.27 -14.87
CA ALA A 207 11.70 14.82 -14.64
C ALA A 207 10.92 14.46 -13.37
N ALA A 208 11.05 15.28 -12.32
CA ALA A 208 10.26 15.16 -11.09
C ALA A 208 8.74 15.28 -11.37
N LEU A 209 8.29 16.27 -12.14
CA LEU A 209 6.86 16.42 -12.44
C LEU A 209 6.31 15.23 -13.25
N LYS A 210 7.14 14.61 -14.10
CA LYS A 210 6.75 13.42 -14.86
C LYS A 210 6.40 12.23 -13.97
N THR A 211 6.96 12.10 -12.76
CA THR A 211 6.59 10.99 -11.87
C THR A 211 5.16 11.11 -11.35
N TYR A 212 4.74 12.32 -10.99
CA TYR A 212 3.34 12.61 -10.64
C TYR A 212 2.40 12.36 -11.83
N ILE A 213 2.81 12.78 -13.04
CA ILE A 213 1.98 12.63 -14.24
C ILE A 213 1.66 11.16 -14.52
N ASN A 214 2.65 10.27 -14.42
CA ASN A 214 2.44 8.84 -14.60
C ASN A 214 1.40 8.29 -13.61
N MET A 215 1.45 8.72 -12.33
CA MET A 215 0.48 8.31 -11.30
C MET A 215 -0.93 8.88 -11.55
N ALA A 216 -1.02 10.11 -12.03
CA ALA A 216 -2.27 10.86 -12.19
C ALA A 216 -2.98 10.62 -13.53
N HIS A 217 -2.32 9.98 -14.49
CA HIS A 217 -2.81 9.89 -15.86
C HIS A 217 -4.17 9.18 -15.95
N LYS A 218 -5.13 9.76 -16.70
CA LYS A 218 -6.50 9.23 -16.83
C LYS A 218 -6.57 7.87 -17.48
N SER A 219 -5.66 7.55 -18.39
CA SER A 219 -5.68 6.29 -19.13
C SER A 219 -5.05 5.13 -18.35
N ALA A 220 -4.43 5.41 -17.20
CA ALA A 220 -3.89 4.36 -16.34
C ALA A 220 -5.05 3.49 -15.82
N THR A 221 -4.98 2.18 -16.07
CA THR A 221 -6.01 1.21 -15.66
C THR A 221 -5.54 0.28 -14.55
N SER A 222 -4.24 -0.05 -14.54
CA SER A 222 -3.63 -0.87 -13.50
C SER A 222 -2.23 -0.40 -13.15
N VAL A 223 -1.73 -0.84 -12.00
CA VAL A 223 -0.36 -0.61 -11.52
C VAL A 223 0.25 -1.91 -11.04
N GLY A 224 1.50 -2.16 -11.43
CA GLY A 224 2.33 -3.22 -10.83
C GLY A 224 3.64 -2.63 -10.35
N CYS A 225 4.08 -3.03 -9.16
CA CYS A 225 5.26 -2.47 -8.52
C CYS A 225 6.24 -3.54 -8.07
N GLY A 226 7.49 -3.13 -7.86
CA GLY A 226 8.53 -3.93 -7.24
C GLY A 226 9.38 -3.09 -6.29
N VAL A 227 9.70 -3.68 -5.15
CA VAL A 227 10.53 -3.07 -4.09
C VAL A 227 11.61 -4.07 -3.73
N GLN A 228 12.89 -3.77 -3.91
CA GLN A 228 13.97 -4.70 -3.59
C GLN A 228 15.02 -4.05 -2.72
N LEU A 229 15.26 -4.61 -1.54
CA LEU A 229 16.42 -4.25 -0.72
C LEU A 229 17.69 -4.77 -1.40
N CYS A 230 18.66 -3.89 -1.60
CA CYS A 230 19.93 -4.20 -2.24
C CYS A 230 21.11 -3.76 -1.35
N PRO A 231 21.46 -4.55 -0.30
CA PRO A 231 22.55 -4.21 0.61
C PRO A 231 23.88 -3.98 -0.09
N ARG A 232 24.16 -4.73 -1.17
CA ARG A 232 25.38 -4.57 -1.97
C ARG A 232 25.53 -3.20 -2.63
N LEU A 233 24.41 -2.52 -2.86
CA LEU A 233 24.37 -1.18 -3.44
C LEU A 233 24.18 -0.09 -2.37
N GLY A 234 23.90 -0.47 -1.12
CA GLY A 234 23.46 0.47 -0.10
C GLY A 234 22.10 1.11 -0.41
N GLN A 235 21.26 0.48 -1.22
CA GLN A 235 20.04 1.07 -1.77
C GLN A 235 18.83 0.12 -1.68
N THR A 236 17.63 0.69 -1.77
CA THR A 236 16.40 -0.02 -2.08
C THR A 236 15.92 0.41 -3.46
N LEU A 237 15.77 -0.53 -4.38
CA LEU A 237 15.26 -0.26 -5.72
C LEU A 237 13.73 -0.31 -5.69
N VAL A 238 13.09 0.73 -6.18
CA VAL A 238 11.62 0.81 -6.26
C VAL A 238 11.22 1.17 -7.67
N GLN A 239 10.32 0.39 -8.26
CA GLN A 239 9.73 0.66 -9.56
C GLN A 239 8.24 0.40 -9.54
N CYS A 240 7.46 1.26 -10.17
CA CYS A 240 6.06 0.99 -10.51
C CYS A 240 5.83 1.30 -11.99
N ALA A 241 5.03 0.47 -12.65
CA ALA A 241 4.62 0.66 -14.03
C ALA A 241 3.10 0.68 -14.14
N TYR A 242 2.59 1.41 -15.14
CA TYR A 242 1.18 1.71 -15.31
C TYR A 242 0.68 1.22 -16.68
N GLU A 243 -0.31 0.33 -16.68
CA GLU A 243 -0.94 -0.13 -17.92
C GLU A 243 -1.90 0.92 -18.48
N GLY A 244 -2.05 0.99 -19.81
CA GLY A 244 -3.02 1.85 -20.49
C GLY A 244 -2.58 3.31 -20.68
N VAL A 245 -1.45 3.73 -20.09
CA VAL A 245 -0.86 5.06 -20.36
C VAL A 245 -0.14 5.02 -21.72
N PRO A 246 -0.61 5.76 -22.74
CA PRO A 246 0.07 5.83 -24.03
C PRO A 246 1.32 6.74 -23.95
N ILE A 247 2.06 6.84 -25.05
CA ILE A 247 2.97 7.98 -25.24
C ILE A 247 2.13 9.25 -25.15
N ILE A 248 2.42 10.11 -24.18
CA ILE A 248 1.67 11.33 -23.92
C ILE A 248 2.23 12.42 -24.84
N ALA A 249 1.39 13.02 -25.67
CA ALA A 249 1.81 14.11 -26.54
C ALA A 249 1.87 15.43 -25.75
N ASP A 250 2.69 16.37 -26.24
CA ASP A 250 2.68 17.74 -25.72
C ASP A 250 1.27 18.34 -25.79
N ASP A 251 0.93 19.12 -24.76
CA ASP A 251 -0.37 19.74 -24.54
C ASP A 251 -1.55 18.77 -24.30
N ASP A 252 -1.30 17.47 -24.19
CA ASP A 252 -2.36 16.52 -23.82
C ASP A 252 -2.75 16.70 -22.34
N PRO A 253 -4.07 16.71 -22.03
CA PRO A 253 -4.53 16.79 -20.66
C PRO A 253 -4.28 15.48 -19.91
N ILE A 254 -3.62 15.57 -18.76
CA ILE A 254 -3.27 14.42 -17.90
C ILE A 254 -4.55 13.72 -17.41
N TYR A 255 -5.57 14.51 -17.06
CA TYR A 255 -6.89 14.00 -16.68
C TYR A 255 -8.03 14.94 -17.07
N PRO A 256 -9.28 14.44 -17.21
CA PRO A 256 -10.40 15.27 -17.64
C PRO A 256 -10.91 16.15 -16.49
N VAL A 257 -10.66 17.46 -16.54
CA VAL A 257 -11.13 18.41 -15.51
C VAL A 257 -12.66 18.47 -15.43
N GLY A 258 -13.21 18.53 -14.22
CA GLY A 258 -14.62 18.84 -13.98
C GLY A 258 -15.13 18.31 -12.63
N LYS A 259 -16.45 18.35 -12.42
CA LYS A 259 -17.07 17.91 -11.16
C LYS A 259 -16.74 16.44 -10.89
N PRO A 260 -16.26 16.06 -9.70
CA PRO A 260 -15.93 14.67 -9.36
C PRO A 260 -17.01 13.69 -9.78
N CYS A 261 -16.61 12.60 -10.42
CA CYS A 261 -17.47 11.53 -10.93
C CYS A 261 -18.54 11.90 -11.98
N SER A 262 -18.64 13.16 -12.40
CA SER A 262 -19.69 13.60 -13.34
C SER A 262 -19.67 12.90 -14.71
N LYS A 263 -18.52 12.30 -15.07
CA LYS A 263 -18.29 11.60 -16.32
C LYS A 263 -17.83 10.14 -16.13
N CYS A 264 -17.95 9.54 -14.94
CA CYS A 264 -17.59 8.12 -14.76
C CYS A 264 -18.40 7.21 -15.69
N LYS A 265 -19.69 7.52 -15.93
CA LYS A 265 -20.57 6.79 -16.85
C LYS A 265 -20.03 6.68 -18.29
N ASP A 266 -19.11 7.57 -18.67
CA ASP A 266 -18.50 7.59 -20.01
C ASP A 266 -17.32 6.60 -20.10
N LEU A 267 -16.90 5.98 -18.98
CA LEU A 267 -15.85 4.96 -18.91
C LEU A 267 -16.47 3.55 -18.87
N PRO A 268 -16.38 2.75 -19.95
CA PRO A 268 -17.06 1.45 -20.01
C PRO A 268 -16.60 0.45 -18.93
N ALA A 269 -15.30 0.46 -18.60
CA ALA A 269 -14.72 -0.45 -17.60
C ALA A 269 -14.98 0.00 -16.16
N THR A 270 -15.26 1.30 -15.94
CA THR A 270 -15.37 1.91 -14.61
C THR A 270 -16.52 2.92 -14.56
N SER A 271 -17.73 2.46 -14.89
CA SER A 271 -18.88 3.33 -15.15
C SER A 271 -19.49 4.00 -13.90
N LYS A 272 -19.14 3.54 -12.70
CA LYS A 272 -19.74 3.99 -11.43
C LYS A 272 -18.81 4.90 -10.66
N CYS A 273 -19.36 5.77 -9.80
CA CYS A 273 -18.55 6.49 -8.82
C CYS A 273 -18.32 5.61 -7.59
N SER A 274 -17.11 5.58 -7.04
CA SER A 274 -16.82 4.87 -5.78
C SER A 274 -17.61 5.45 -4.61
N ALA A 275 -17.89 4.65 -3.59
CA ALA A 275 -18.67 5.08 -2.42
C ALA A 275 -18.07 6.32 -1.70
N LEU A 276 -16.74 6.42 -1.67
CA LEU A 276 -16.01 7.56 -1.09
C LEU A 276 -15.88 8.75 -2.06
N GLY A 277 -16.38 8.62 -3.29
CA GLY A 277 -16.25 9.64 -4.33
C GLY A 277 -14.85 9.73 -4.95
N GLY A 278 -14.74 10.60 -5.97
CA GLY A 278 -13.47 10.94 -6.63
C GLY A 278 -12.93 9.91 -7.62
N LEU A 279 -13.19 8.62 -7.42
CA LEU A 279 -12.76 7.57 -8.35
C LEU A 279 -13.92 6.91 -9.09
N CYS A 280 -13.67 6.54 -10.33
CA CYS A 280 -14.54 5.73 -11.17
C CYS A 280 -14.18 4.25 -11.00
N VAL A 281 -15.19 3.41 -10.75
CA VAL A 281 -15.08 1.97 -10.46
C VAL A 281 -16.11 1.19 -11.28
N ALA A 282 -15.93 -0.13 -11.38
CA ALA A 282 -16.81 -1.02 -12.16
C ALA A 282 -18.25 -1.09 -11.63
#